data_AF-A0A8B9QCN8-F1
#
_entry.id   AF-A0A8B9QCN8-F1
#
_cell.length_a   1.000
_cell.length_b   1.000
_cell.length_c   1.000
_cell.angle_alpha   90.00
_cell.angle_beta   90.00
_cell.angle_gamma   90.00
#
_symmetry.space_group_name_H-M   'P 1'
#
loop_
_entity.id
_entity.type
_entity.pdbx_description
1 polymer ?
#
loop_
_entity_poly.entity_id
_entity_poly.type
_entity_poly.pdbx_seq_one_letter_code
_entity_poly.pdbx_strand_id
1 'polypeptide(L)'
;MGGTRGGRGGRVTAPRRPQVEEPQGSGDDTGLNAIRLLCGGTGTVTSSQGAWGKWGRTQFCPRGHLVAFRLRTEERQGRGDDTAANALDFRCSQGHLLQGAGTPWGSWGAWSPPCAPGGICGLQTRVEPPQGRGDDTALNNVRFFCCQ
;
A
#
# COMPACT_ATOMS: atom_id res chain seq x y z
N MET A 1 10.67 29.10 -12.07
CA MET A 1 9.43 28.31 -12.19
C MET A 1 9.78 26.83 -12.03
N GLY A 2 9.82 26.33 -10.79
CA GLY A 2 10.21 24.94 -10.49
C GLY A 2 8.98 24.07 -10.33
N GLY A 3 8.78 23.12 -11.26
CA GLY A 3 7.62 22.22 -11.26
C GLY A 3 7.64 21.25 -10.10
N THR A 4 6.48 21.09 -9.46
CA THR A 4 6.28 20.31 -8.25
C THR A 4 6.25 18.81 -8.55
N ARG A 5 7.11 18.02 -7.89
CA ARG A 5 7.25 16.57 -8.14
C ARG A 5 6.26 15.78 -7.29
N GLY A 6 4.97 15.95 -7.57
CA GLY A 6 3.94 15.05 -7.04
C GLY A 6 4.11 13.61 -7.54
N GLY A 7 3.77 12.64 -6.71
CA GLY A 7 3.60 11.23 -7.06
C GLY A 7 2.55 11.10 -8.15
N ARG A 8 2.92 10.56 -9.32
CA ARG A 8 2.00 10.37 -10.45
C ARG A 8 1.38 8.98 -10.48
N GLY A 9 2.01 8.02 -9.82
CA GLY A 9 1.53 6.64 -9.78
C GLY A 9 2.02 5.86 -8.58
N GLY A 10 1.34 4.75 -8.32
CA GLY A 10 1.64 3.83 -7.23
C GLY A 10 1.59 2.39 -7.73
N ARG A 11 2.37 1.52 -7.10
CA ARG A 11 2.28 0.07 -7.23
C ARG A 11 2.42 -0.55 -5.85
N VAL A 12 1.65 -1.59 -5.57
CA VAL A 12 1.73 -2.35 -4.32
C VAL A 12 2.19 -3.78 -4.60
N THR A 13 2.92 -4.37 -3.65
CA THR A 13 3.25 -5.80 -3.65
C THR A 13 2.11 -6.53 -2.96
N ALA A 14 1.40 -7.32 -3.75
CA ALA A 14 0.38 -8.25 -3.26
C ALA A 14 1.05 -9.56 -2.82
N PRO A 15 0.40 -10.34 -1.94
CA PRO A 15 0.86 -11.69 -1.64
C PRO A 15 1.02 -12.51 -2.91
N ARG A 16 2.17 -13.14 -3.02
CA ARG A 16 2.35 -14.36 -3.81
C ARG A 16 3.30 -15.20 -3.00
N ARG A 17 2.81 -16.33 -2.48
CA ARG A 17 3.66 -17.33 -1.83
C ARG A 17 4.79 -17.73 -2.80
N PRO A 18 6.02 -17.99 -2.32
CA PRO A 18 6.87 -18.95 -3.00
C PRO A 18 6.12 -20.28 -3.00
N GLN A 19 5.90 -20.85 -4.18
CA GLN A 19 5.36 -22.19 -4.33
C GLN A 19 6.38 -23.15 -3.70
N VAL A 20 6.07 -23.70 -2.53
CA VAL A 20 6.51 -24.99 -1.95
C VAL A 20 6.05 -24.93 -0.49
N GLU A 21 4.81 -25.34 -0.23
CA GLU A 21 4.44 -26.21 0.90
C GLU A 21 3.18 -26.95 0.45
N GLU A 22 3.19 -28.28 0.64
CA GLU A 22 2.10 -29.18 0.22
C GLU A 22 0.77 -28.85 0.91
N PRO A 23 -0.38 -29.29 0.35
CA PRO A 23 -1.69 -28.79 0.76
C PRO A 23 -2.02 -29.24 2.18
N GLN A 24 -1.81 -28.35 3.15
CA GLN A 24 -2.51 -28.39 4.43
C GLN A 24 -3.62 -27.33 4.36
N GLY A 25 -4.87 -27.81 4.43
CA GLY A 25 -6.07 -26.99 4.26
C GLY A 25 -6.13 -25.78 5.19
N SER A 26 -6.85 -24.74 4.72
CA SER A 26 -7.18 -23.51 5.46
C SER A 26 -5.99 -22.54 5.70
N GLY A 27 -5.31 -22.10 4.64
CA GLY A 27 -4.20 -21.15 4.75
C GLY A 27 -4.52 -19.77 4.17
N ASP A 28 -4.48 -18.74 5.01
CA ASP A 28 -4.91 -17.36 4.77
C ASP A 28 -4.20 -16.66 3.60
N ASP A 29 -4.96 -15.79 2.91
CA ASP A 29 -4.48 -14.87 1.88
C ASP A 29 -3.75 -13.69 2.56
N THR A 30 -2.48 -13.87 2.91
CA THR A 30 -1.69 -12.91 3.69
C THR A 30 -1.66 -11.52 3.02
N GLY A 31 -1.82 -10.42 3.76
CA GLY A 31 -2.02 -9.07 3.22
C GLY A 31 -0.90 -8.45 2.35
N LEU A 32 -0.98 -7.14 2.13
CA LEU A 32 0.03 -6.33 1.43
C LEU A 32 1.38 -6.41 2.13
N ASN A 33 2.45 -6.51 1.32
CA ASN A 33 3.82 -6.61 1.85
C ASN A 33 4.66 -5.35 1.60
N ALA A 34 4.34 -4.57 0.56
CA ALA A 34 5.09 -3.36 0.24
C ALA A 34 4.28 -2.37 -0.61
N ILE A 35 4.67 -1.09 -0.54
CA ILE A 35 4.13 -0.01 -1.37
C ILE A 35 5.30 0.71 -2.05
N ARG A 36 5.15 0.98 -3.35
CA ARG A 36 6.08 1.79 -4.15
C ARG A 36 5.35 2.95 -4.80
N LEU A 37 5.83 4.16 -4.56
CA LEU A 37 5.38 5.36 -5.26
C LEU A 37 6.30 5.70 -6.41
N LEU A 38 5.73 6.21 -7.50
CA LEU A 38 6.45 6.76 -8.64
C LEU A 38 6.20 8.27 -8.69
N CYS A 39 7.26 9.04 -8.44
CA CYS A 39 7.26 10.50 -8.47
C CYS A 39 7.73 11.01 -9.83
N GLY A 40 7.18 12.15 -10.28
CA GLY A 40 7.46 12.70 -11.60
C GLY A 40 8.95 12.86 -11.89
N GLY A 41 9.45 12.17 -12.92
CA GLY A 41 10.79 12.33 -13.49
C GLY A 41 11.62 11.05 -13.62
N THR A 42 11.45 10.08 -12.71
CA THR A 42 12.08 8.72 -12.64
C THR A 42 12.18 8.22 -11.20
N GLY A 43 11.95 9.07 -10.20
CA GLY A 43 12.10 8.71 -8.79
C GLY A 43 11.07 7.69 -8.32
N THR A 44 11.54 6.56 -7.81
CA THR A 44 10.74 5.59 -7.08
C THR A 44 11.00 5.73 -5.59
N VAL A 45 9.95 5.80 -4.77
CA VAL A 45 10.07 5.80 -3.32
C VAL A 45 9.41 4.54 -2.77
N THR A 46 10.17 3.80 -1.95
CA THR A 46 9.70 2.67 -1.13
C THR A 46 10.13 2.92 0.31
N SER A 47 9.39 2.36 1.27
CA SER A 47 9.78 2.30 2.69
C SER A 47 10.11 0.84 3.03
N SER A 48 10.05 0.43 4.29
CA SER A 48 10.11 -0.97 4.72
C SER A 48 9.17 -1.87 3.90
N GLN A 49 9.66 -3.05 3.55
CA GLN A 49 8.99 -4.03 2.68
C GLN A 49 9.06 -5.40 3.35
N GLY A 50 8.00 -6.19 3.20
CA GLY A 50 8.01 -7.61 3.56
C GLY A 50 8.89 -8.43 2.62
N ALA A 51 9.26 -9.64 3.06
CA ALA A 51 10.18 -10.52 2.34
C ALA A 51 9.56 -11.18 1.08
N TRP A 52 8.23 -11.11 0.93
CA TRP A 52 7.50 -11.92 -0.03
C TRP A 52 6.56 -11.11 -0.95
N GLY A 53 6.15 -11.75 -2.05
CA GLY A 53 5.15 -11.25 -2.98
C GLY A 53 5.68 -10.76 -4.33
N LYS A 54 4.76 -10.41 -5.23
CA LYS A 54 5.08 -9.80 -6.52
C LYS A 54 4.42 -8.44 -6.65
N TRP A 55 5.19 -7.48 -7.14
CA TRP A 55 4.73 -6.15 -7.52
C TRP A 55 3.55 -6.26 -8.51
N GLY A 56 2.39 -5.71 -8.15
CA GLY A 56 1.18 -5.65 -8.98
C GLY A 56 1.35 -4.79 -10.25
N ARG A 57 0.29 -4.38 -10.94
CA ARG A 57 0.45 -3.43 -12.06
C ARG A 57 0.66 -2.01 -11.50
N THR A 58 1.52 -1.22 -12.14
CA THR A 58 1.62 0.21 -11.78
C THR A 58 0.37 0.90 -12.30
N GLN A 59 -0.26 1.70 -11.44
CA GLN A 59 -1.36 2.56 -11.83
C GLN A 59 -0.92 4.02 -11.73
N PHE A 60 -1.37 4.82 -12.69
CA PHE A 60 -1.05 6.24 -12.78
C PHE A 60 -2.33 7.06 -12.84
N CYS A 61 -2.29 8.24 -12.24
CA CYS A 61 -3.31 9.24 -12.49
C CYS A 61 -3.31 9.61 -13.98
N PRO A 62 -4.43 9.49 -14.71
CA PRO A 62 -4.51 9.88 -16.12
C PRO A 62 -4.12 11.35 -16.33
N ARG A 63 -4.45 12.19 -15.37
CA ARG A 63 -4.04 13.59 -15.26
C ARG A 63 -3.77 13.94 -13.79
N GLY A 64 -2.81 14.83 -13.56
CA GLY A 64 -2.46 15.29 -12.22
C GLY A 64 -1.61 14.28 -11.44
N HIS A 65 -1.83 14.20 -10.13
CA HIS A 65 -1.02 13.46 -9.17
C HIS A 65 -1.87 12.92 -8.03
N LEU A 66 -1.31 12.01 -7.24
CA LEU A 66 -1.96 11.42 -6.08
C LEU A 66 -2.14 12.48 -4.99
N VAL A 67 -3.33 12.57 -4.41
CA VAL A 67 -3.67 13.54 -3.35
C VAL A 67 -4.21 12.91 -2.09
N ALA A 68 -4.87 11.76 -2.16
CA ALA A 68 -5.38 11.07 -0.98
C ALA A 68 -5.27 9.56 -1.14
N PHE A 69 -5.41 8.83 -0.04
CA PHE A 69 -5.43 7.38 -0.02
C PHE A 69 -6.50 6.86 0.94
N ARG A 70 -6.88 5.59 0.79
CA ARG A 70 -7.57 4.84 1.84
C ARG A 70 -6.98 3.44 1.89
N LEU A 71 -6.91 2.89 3.10
CA LEU A 71 -6.37 1.56 3.35
C LEU A 71 -7.52 0.61 3.68
N ARG A 72 -7.48 -0.61 3.16
CA ARG A 72 -8.33 -1.70 3.59
C ARG A 72 -7.57 -2.52 4.60
N THR A 73 -8.16 -2.76 5.76
CA THR A 73 -7.53 -3.54 6.82
C THR A 73 -8.53 -4.49 7.45
N GLU A 74 -8.07 -5.62 7.96
CA GLU A 74 -8.91 -6.49 8.81
C GLU A 74 -9.02 -5.94 10.23
N GLU A 75 -10.18 -6.15 10.84
CA GLU A 75 -10.38 -5.82 12.24
C GLU A 75 -9.63 -6.81 13.13
N ARG A 76 -9.24 -6.31 14.30
CA ARG A 76 -8.38 -6.98 15.27
C ARG A 76 -8.94 -8.35 15.68
N GLN A 77 -8.21 -9.43 15.39
CA GLN A 77 -8.63 -10.82 15.67
C GLN A 77 -8.37 -11.31 17.11
N GLY A 78 -8.03 -10.44 18.08
CA GLY A 78 -7.84 -10.91 19.46
C GLY A 78 -7.06 -9.97 20.39
N ARG A 79 -6.23 -10.54 21.28
CA ARG A 79 -5.33 -9.81 22.18
C ARG A 79 -3.98 -9.47 21.52
N GLY A 80 -4.00 -8.73 20.39
CA GLY A 80 -2.81 -8.26 19.65
C GLY A 80 -3.17 -7.15 18.66
N ASP A 81 -2.19 -6.37 18.16
CA ASP A 81 -2.41 -5.37 17.10
C ASP A 81 -2.50 -6.05 15.72
N ASP A 82 -3.46 -6.97 15.56
CA ASP A 82 -3.54 -7.81 14.36
C ASP A 82 -4.34 -7.10 13.26
N THR A 83 -3.75 -6.08 12.64
CA THR A 83 -4.35 -5.32 11.55
C THR A 83 -3.42 -5.37 10.34
N ALA A 84 -3.60 -6.38 9.49
CA ALA A 84 -2.91 -6.46 8.20
C ALA A 84 -3.59 -5.53 7.18
N ALA A 85 -2.78 -4.79 6.43
CA ALA A 85 -3.26 -4.02 5.29
C ALA A 85 -3.52 -4.95 4.10
N ASN A 86 -4.74 -4.97 3.59
CA ASN A 86 -5.17 -5.90 2.56
C ASN A 86 -5.29 -5.26 1.17
N ALA A 87 -5.58 -3.96 1.11
CA ALA A 87 -5.64 -3.21 -0.15
C ALA A 87 -5.41 -1.71 0.10
N LEU A 88 -5.07 -0.97 -0.96
CA LEU A 88 -4.77 0.46 -0.90
C LEU A 88 -5.31 1.17 -2.13
N ASP A 89 -6.23 2.11 -1.95
CA ASP A 89 -6.70 2.96 -3.04
C ASP A 89 -6.08 4.35 -2.95
N PHE A 90 -5.91 5.00 -4.10
CA PHE A 90 -5.52 6.40 -4.20
C PHE A 90 -6.57 7.24 -4.92
N ARG A 91 -6.62 8.51 -4.57
CA ARG A 91 -7.36 9.55 -5.27
C ARG A 91 -6.39 10.48 -5.97
N CYS A 92 -6.70 10.82 -7.22
CA CYS A 92 -5.96 11.80 -8.02
C CYS A 92 -6.54 13.21 -7.84
N SER A 93 -5.71 14.23 -8.04
CA SER A 93 -6.11 15.64 -7.97
C SER A 93 -7.27 15.99 -8.92
N GLN A 94 -7.37 15.30 -10.06
CA GLN A 94 -8.46 15.46 -11.03
C GLN A 94 -9.62 14.47 -10.80
N GLY A 95 -9.79 13.94 -9.60
CA GLY A 95 -10.94 13.13 -9.20
C GLY A 95 -10.90 11.65 -9.59
N HIS A 96 -9.97 11.22 -10.44
CA HIS A 96 -9.81 9.80 -10.78
C HIS A 96 -9.38 8.96 -9.57
N LEU A 97 -9.88 7.73 -9.46
CA LEU A 97 -9.55 6.79 -8.40
C LEU A 97 -8.67 5.66 -8.94
N LEU A 98 -7.55 5.38 -8.28
CA LEU A 98 -6.72 4.22 -8.55
C LEU A 98 -7.01 3.16 -7.51
N GLN A 99 -7.62 2.06 -7.94
CA GLN A 99 -7.91 0.93 -7.07
C GLN A 99 -6.71 0.00 -6.99
N GLY A 100 -6.09 -0.11 -5.82
CA GLY A 100 -4.89 -0.93 -5.66
C GLY A 100 -5.19 -2.42 -5.74
N ALA A 101 -4.17 -3.18 -6.14
CA ALA A 101 -4.19 -4.63 -6.02
C ALA A 101 -4.18 -5.03 -4.54
N GLY A 102 -4.95 -6.05 -4.17
CA GLY A 102 -5.10 -6.47 -2.79
C GLY A 102 -6.12 -7.60 -2.65
N THR A 103 -6.39 -8.02 -1.42
CA THR A 103 -7.37 -9.07 -1.11
C THR A 103 -8.76 -8.45 -0.85
N PRO A 104 -9.84 -9.22 -1.01
CA PRO A 104 -11.19 -8.76 -0.72
C PRO A 104 -11.52 -8.76 0.79
N TRP A 105 -10.53 -8.97 1.67
CA TRP A 105 -10.72 -9.15 3.11
C TRP A 105 -10.63 -7.84 3.90
N GLY A 106 -11.37 -7.75 5.00
CA GLY A 106 -11.44 -6.56 5.87
C GLY A 106 -12.32 -5.43 5.36
N SER A 107 -12.21 -4.27 5.99
CA SER A 107 -13.03 -3.08 5.74
C SER A 107 -12.19 -1.91 5.26
N TRP A 108 -12.74 -1.07 4.38
CA TRP A 108 -12.08 0.17 3.97
C TRP A 108 -12.16 1.20 5.09
N GLY A 109 -11.01 1.76 5.46
CA GLY A 109 -10.96 2.96 6.29
C GLY A 109 -11.47 4.19 5.54
N ALA A 110 -11.62 5.29 6.28
CA ALA A 110 -11.91 6.59 5.69
C ALA A 110 -10.80 7.03 4.72
N TRP A 111 -11.17 7.87 3.75
CA TRP A 111 -10.19 8.57 2.94
C TRP A 111 -9.36 9.51 3.79
N SER A 112 -8.06 9.57 3.52
CA SER A 112 -7.18 10.59 4.09
C SER A 112 -7.63 11.98 3.64
N PRO A 113 -7.32 13.04 4.41
CA PRO A 113 -7.35 14.40 3.89
C PRO A 113 -6.52 14.50 2.61
N PRO A 114 -6.98 15.26 1.60
CA PRO A 114 -6.21 15.45 0.39
C PRO A 114 -5.00 16.36 0.64
N CYS A 115 -3.85 16.00 0.06
CA CYS A 115 -2.72 16.92 -0.07
C CYS A 115 -3.15 18.10 -0.96
N ALA A 116 -3.20 19.30 -0.39
CA ALA A 116 -3.47 20.54 -1.12
C ALA A 116 -2.84 21.75 -0.40
N PRO A 117 -2.15 22.66 -1.10
CA PRO A 117 -1.70 22.53 -2.50
C PRO A 117 -0.61 21.44 -2.65
N GLY A 118 -0.47 20.88 -3.84
CA GLY A 118 0.52 19.84 -4.13
C GLY A 118 -0.02 18.42 -4.05
N GLY A 119 0.83 17.44 -3.76
CA GLY A 119 0.51 16.01 -3.87
C GLY A 119 1.34 15.11 -2.97
N ILE A 120 1.00 13.82 -2.96
CA ILE A 120 1.74 12.79 -2.24
C ILE A 120 3.13 12.65 -2.88
N CYS A 121 4.20 12.83 -2.11
CA CYS A 121 5.58 12.79 -2.60
C CYS A 121 6.46 11.75 -1.88
N GLY A 122 5.96 11.16 -0.80
CA GLY A 122 6.70 10.17 -0.03
C GLY A 122 5.78 9.29 0.78
N LEU A 123 6.35 8.23 1.35
CA LEU A 123 5.64 7.30 2.23
C LEU A 123 6.55 6.81 3.36
N GLN A 124 5.94 6.39 4.46
CA GLN A 124 6.55 5.50 5.44
C GLN A 124 5.56 4.39 5.77
N THR A 125 6.01 3.15 5.63
CA THR A 125 5.27 1.93 5.97
C THR A 125 5.63 1.46 7.37
N ARG A 126 4.66 0.86 8.06
CA ARG A 126 4.89 0.07 9.27
C ARG A 126 4.72 -1.39 8.90
N VAL A 127 5.80 -2.16 9.03
CA VAL A 127 5.87 -3.59 8.76
C VAL A 127 6.20 -4.29 10.08
N GLU A 128 5.51 -5.37 10.41
CA GLU A 128 5.80 -6.12 11.63
C GLU A 128 7.10 -6.94 11.48
N PRO A 129 7.90 -7.04 12.56
CA PRO A 129 9.04 -7.94 12.57
C PRO A 129 8.57 -9.41 12.66
N PRO A 130 9.37 -10.37 12.16
CA PRO A 130 9.11 -11.79 12.31
C PRO A 130 8.80 -12.16 13.77
N GLN A 131 7.63 -12.75 14.02
CA GLN A 131 7.18 -13.22 15.33
C GLN A 131 7.46 -14.72 15.57
N GLY A 132 8.04 -15.45 14.61
CA GLY A 132 8.50 -16.84 14.78
C GLY A 132 7.65 -17.86 14.03
N ARG A 133 6.95 -18.76 14.71
CA ARG A 133 6.11 -19.78 14.03
C ARG A 133 4.77 -19.15 13.62
N GLY A 134 4.73 -18.51 12.46
CA GLY A 134 3.53 -17.88 11.88
C GLY A 134 3.85 -16.90 10.74
N ASP A 135 2.83 -16.32 10.11
CA ASP A 135 2.97 -15.38 8.99
C ASP A 135 3.70 -14.09 9.41
N ASP A 136 5.00 -14.06 9.12
CA ASP A 136 5.95 -13.25 9.89
C ASP A 136 6.29 -11.86 9.34
N THR A 137 5.62 -11.35 8.30
CA THR A 137 5.98 -10.01 7.78
C THR A 137 4.88 -9.37 6.93
N ALA A 138 3.83 -8.83 7.55
CA ALA A 138 2.80 -8.07 6.84
C ALA A 138 2.95 -6.54 7.03
N LEU A 139 2.51 -5.76 6.04
CA LEU A 139 2.34 -4.32 6.18
C LEU A 139 1.10 -4.05 7.03
N ASN A 140 1.24 -3.33 8.15
CA ASN A 140 0.11 -2.99 9.00
C ASN A 140 -0.49 -1.63 8.64
N ASN A 141 0.39 -0.65 8.36
CA ASN A 141 -0.04 0.72 8.16
C ASN A 141 0.91 1.50 7.24
N VAL A 142 0.43 2.61 6.72
CA VAL A 142 1.19 3.52 5.89
C VAL A 142 0.83 4.96 6.20
N ARG A 143 1.84 5.82 6.33
CA ARG A 143 1.68 7.28 6.25
C ARG A 143 2.22 7.77 4.92
N PHE A 144 1.50 8.69 4.30
CA PHE A 144 1.95 9.40 3.10
C PHE A 144 2.33 10.83 3.46
N PHE A 145 3.35 11.36 2.77
CA PHE A 145 3.81 12.74 2.94
C PHE A 145 3.34 13.60 1.78
N CYS A 146 2.85 14.79 2.10
CA CYS A 146 2.46 15.80 1.12
C CYS A 146 3.63 16.76 0.84
N CYS A 147 3.86 17.07 -0.43
CA CYS A 147 4.78 18.13 -0.87
C CYS A 147 4.05 19.08 -1.79
N GLN A 148 4.52 20.33 -1.85
CA GLN A 148 4.02 21.33 -2.78
C GLN A 148 4.48 21.05 -4.20
#